data_AF-A0A137QXT5-F1
#
_entry.id   AF-A0A137QXT5-F1
#
_cell.length_a   1.000
_cell.length_b   1.000
_cell.length_c   1.000
_cell.angle_alpha   90.00
_cell.angle_beta   90.00
_cell.angle_gamma   90.00
#
_symmetry.space_group_name_H-M   'P 1'
#
loop_
_entity.id
_entity.type
_entity.pdbx_description
1 polymer ?
#
loop_
_entity_poly.entity_id
_entity_poly.type
_entity_poly.pdbx_seq_one_letter_code
_entity_poly.pdbx_strand_id
1 'polypeptide(L)'
;MQSSEERKQYDALIQSLKVVGLEPREPEQVSQDEREDEIKDILQRVQRVDIPPELSEDEARAFMEKVTEESMSGSRPPVAFNVPVDLYQKLFSAYQGDPQESARLFNDVLEVNRLVRVVEEAKRREDTLQAIASLFPRGHRIYREQMPERKSRKIDVPLQTLDKCHVCGGTEQLRLCNSCASAIYCSKQCQTQAWKFHKTSCAKSHQINLKYFYPLIAYLFESLRKHRDPVVPLHPILDRNIIKAEIPGPRASARPNEVIWFTVILDGEHDLGPGGGINKFQTWWKGHPTIEAGQKMYHQAVREVHIPELTVSICMTLLAEIYSSEFADMPGVNTSGTQHVKPCFRLEYGRSPIRDFGICKGKIRGNTNAVQVWTYKDEKTQTSTTLTDPDKYYWIYFTTIRGEEIVPDCCSQSFGMLSLVNASHCVEKLPEQRRIALSARVPAFLWAPGDEERRPYALIPDKRFSVMQKPQLCEALSMRNPHQETSKQRLVILDFFEEMLGRKATEHEVNQIKRYRLEATMVLNEVLSNGYWREWGIPEVYNRDCLDEEFGYMKNYQTLVRGAPAKPVFGMVV
;
A
#
# COMPACT_ATOMS: atom_id res chain seq x y z
N MET A 1 19.86 -7.53 -18.98
CA MET A 1 20.80 -6.39 -18.99
C MET A 1 20.77 -5.81 -17.58
N GLN A 2 21.78 -6.14 -16.76
CA GLN A 2 21.91 -5.59 -15.40
C GLN A 2 22.08 -4.07 -15.47
N SER A 3 21.59 -3.38 -14.44
CA SER A 3 21.55 -1.92 -14.40
C SER A 3 22.98 -1.34 -14.35
N SER A 4 23.18 -0.17 -14.95
CA SER A 4 24.46 0.55 -14.91
C SER A 4 24.96 0.80 -13.47
N GLU A 5 24.07 0.79 -12.49
CA GLU A 5 24.36 1.05 -11.08
C GLU A 5 24.97 -0.20 -10.41
N GLU A 6 24.41 -1.39 -10.66
CA GLU A 6 24.94 -2.66 -10.17
C GLU A 6 26.35 -2.93 -10.69
N ARG A 7 26.62 -2.56 -11.96
CA ARG A 7 27.95 -2.70 -12.55
C ARG A 7 28.98 -1.76 -11.90
N LYS A 8 28.59 -0.52 -11.55
CA LYS A 8 29.46 0.42 -10.82
C LYS A 8 29.75 -0.03 -9.40
N GLN A 9 28.75 -0.56 -8.69
CA GLN A 9 28.94 -1.11 -7.34
C GLN A 9 29.84 -2.35 -7.35
N TYR A 10 29.68 -3.19 -8.37
CA TYR A 10 30.55 -4.35 -8.60
C TYR A 10 31.98 -3.94 -8.91
N ASP A 11 32.20 -2.98 -9.83
CA ASP A 11 33.53 -2.49 -10.18
C ASP A 11 34.24 -1.83 -8.97
N ALA A 12 33.50 -1.12 -8.12
CA ALA A 12 34.02 -0.52 -6.89
C ALA A 12 34.42 -1.58 -5.84
N LEU A 13 33.64 -2.65 -5.71
CA LEU A 13 33.97 -3.79 -4.85
C LEU A 13 35.23 -4.50 -5.34
N ILE A 14 35.34 -4.77 -6.65
CA ILE A 14 36.52 -5.37 -7.27
C ILE A 14 37.74 -4.48 -7.03
N GLN A 15 37.65 -3.17 -7.27
CA GLN A 15 38.75 -2.24 -6.99
C GLN A 15 39.19 -2.24 -5.54
N SER A 16 38.24 -2.35 -4.60
CA SER A 16 38.55 -2.43 -3.16
C SER A 16 39.25 -3.75 -2.80
N LEU A 17 38.85 -4.86 -3.44
CA LEU A 17 39.49 -6.17 -3.27
C LEU A 17 40.91 -6.25 -3.85
N LYS A 18 41.18 -5.52 -4.95
CA LYS A 18 42.52 -5.39 -5.53
C LYS A 18 43.52 -4.74 -4.58
N VAL A 19 43.09 -3.75 -3.81
CA VAL A 19 43.94 -3.04 -2.84
C VAL A 19 44.46 -3.96 -1.74
N VAL A 20 43.69 -5.00 -1.39
CA VAL A 20 44.02 -5.94 -0.31
C VAL A 20 44.62 -7.27 -0.79
N GLY A 21 45.01 -7.34 -2.08
CA GLY A 21 45.64 -8.51 -2.68
C GLY A 21 44.71 -9.73 -2.84
N LEU A 22 43.39 -9.51 -2.80
CA LEU A 22 42.37 -10.54 -3.00
C LEU A 22 41.72 -10.35 -4.38
N GLU A 23 42.51 -10.48 -5.46
CA GLU A 23 41.98 -10.34 -6.81
C GLU A 23 41.20 -11.60 -7.23
N PRO A 24 39.91 -11.51 -7.60
CA PRO A 24 39.25 -12.57 -8.34
C PRO A 24 39.85 -12.66 -9.75
N ARG A 25 39.81 -13.85 -10.36
CA ARG A 25 40.39 -14.06 -11.69
C ARG A 25 39.71 -13.20 -12.75
N GLU A 26 40.46 -12.84 -13.80
CA GLU A 26 39.96 -11.96 -14.86
C GLU A 26 38.70 -12.51 -15.55
N PRO A 27 37.76 -11.64 -15.94
CA PRO A 27 36.40 -12.00 -16.35
C PRO A 27 36.30 -12.79 -17.67
N GLU A 28 37.39 -13.05 -18.37
CA GLU A 28 37.37 -13.78 -19.65
C GLU A 28 37.54 -15.30 -19.49
N GLN A 29 37.73 -15.83 -18.26
CA GLN A 29 38.04 -17.25 -18.06
C GLN A 29 37.13 -18.02 -17.10
N VAL A 30 36.06 -17.41 -16.57
CA VAL A 30 35.27 -18.03 -15.50
C VAL A 30 33.78 -17.82 -15.72
N SER A 31 33.00 -18.91 -15.66
CA SER A 31 31.54 -18.89 -15.78
C SER A 31 30.87 -18.13 -14.62
N GLN A 32 29.62 -17.72 -14.79
CA GLN A 32 28.90 -16.94 -13.77
C GLN A 32 28.76 -17.72 -12.45
N ASP A 33 28.53 -19.03 -12.52
CA ASP A 33 28.39 -19.90 -11.35
C ASP A 33 29.71 -20.04 -10.58
N GLU A 34 30.84 -20.17 -11.30
CA GLU A 34 32.17 -20.21 -10.69
C GLU A 34 32.56 -18.89 -10.02
N ARG A 35 32.08 -17.74 -10.53
CA ARG A 35 32.27 -16.44 -9.86
C ARG A 35 31.46 -16.32 -8.58
N GLU A 36 30.22 -16.82 -8.58
CA GLU A 36 29.42 -16.86 -7.35
C GLU A 36 30.04 -17.76 -6.30
N ASP A 37 30.63 -18.88 -6.69
CA ASP A 37 31.33 -19.78 -5.78
C ASP A 37 32.67 -19.22 -5.29
N GLU A 38 33.41 -18.48 -6.11
CA GLU A 38 34.63 -17.76 -5.69
C GLU A 38 34.30 -16.63 -4.71
N ILE A 39 33.20 -15.90 -4.92
CA ILE A 39 32.71 -14.90 -3.96
C ILE A 39 32.27 -15.56 -2.66
N LYS A 40 31.57 -16.70 -2.71
CA LYS A 40 31.21 -17.47 -1.51
C LYS A 40 32.44 -17.96 -0.76
N ASP A 41 33.48 -18.42 -1.45
CA ASP A 41 34.75 -18.83 -0.83
C ASP A 41 35.46 -17.66 -0.15
N ILE A 42 35.54 -16.50 -0.82
CA ILE A 42 36.10 -15.27 -0.24
C ILE A 42 35.31 -14.86 1.01
N LEU A 43 33.98 -14.87 0.95
CA LEU A 43 33.11 -14.57 2.09
C LEU A 43 33.22 -15.61 3.22
N GLN A 44 33.43 -16.90 2.89
CA GLN A 44 33.70 -17.95 3.88
C GLN A 44 35.07 -17.77 4.55
N ARG A 45 36.08 -17.31 3.81
CA ARG A 45 37.41 -16.98 4.36
C ARG A 45 37.35 -15.76 5.29
N VAL A 46 36.52 -14.76 4.94
CA VAL A 46 36.22 -13.61 5.81
C VAL A 46 35.47 -14.05 7.08
N GLN A 47 34.51 -14.98 6.98
CA GLN A 47 33.76 -15.52 8.13
C GLN A 47 34.59 -16.36 9.12
N ARG A 48 35.78 -16.86 8.71
CA ARG A 48 36.69 -17.61 9.61
C ARG A 48 37.57 -16.71 10.47
N VAL A 49 37.46 -15.39 10.32
CA VAL A 49 38.17 -14.42 11.15
C VAL A 49 37.26 -14.06 12.33
N ASP A 50 37.52 -14.63 13.51
CA ASP A 50 36.87 -14.21 14.74
C ASP A 50 37.39 -12.83 15.15
N ILE A 51 36.58 -11.79 14.96
CA ILE A 51 36.87 -10.41 15.37
C ILE A 51 36.16 -10.15 16.71
N PRO A 52 36.87 -9.78 17.79
CA PRO A 52 36.25 -9.40 19.05
C PRO A 52 35.60 -8.01 18.99
N PRO A 53 34.63 -7.71 19.87
CA PRO A 53 33.92 -6.45 19.82
C PRO A 53 34.77 -5.28 20.33
N GLU A 54 34.63 -4.17 19.59
CA GLU A 54 34.75 -2.76 20.00
C GLU A 54 36.10 -2.25 20.54
N LEU A 55 36.79 -1.46 19.72
CA LEU A 55 37.69 -0.39 20.15
C LEU A 55 37.28 0.88 19.39
N SER A 56 37.00 1.96 20.11
CA SER A 56 36.90 3.30 19.56
C SER A 56 38.27 3.77 19.06
N GLU A 57 38.28 4.79 18.19
CA GLU A 57 39.52 5.33 17.60
C GLU A 57 40.52 5.80 18.68
N ASP A 58 40.00 6.32 19.80
CA ASP A 58 40.80 6.73 20.96
C ASP A 58 41.32 5.53 21.77
N GLU A 59 40.55 4.44 21.89
CA GLU A 59 40.99 3.21 22.56
C GLU A 59 42.04 2.45 21.73
N ALA A 60 41.92 2.47 20.40
CA ALA A 60 42.93 1.93 19.50
C ALA A 60 44.24 2.73 19.56
N ARG A 61 44.16 4.07 19.68
CA ARG A 61 45.33 4.94 19.83
C ARG A 61 46.03 4.74 21.18
N ALA A 62 45.26 4.71 22.28
CA ALA A 62 45.78 4.46 23.62
C ALA A 62 46.41 3.06 23.76
N PHE A 63 45.86 2.07 23.05
CA PHE A 63 46.45 0.73 22.98
C PHE A 63 47.80 0.74 22.27
N MET A 64 47.93 1.44 21.14
CA MET A 64 49.21 1.54 20.41
C MET A 64 50.28 2.28 21.21
N GLU A 65 49.93 3.32 21.97
CA GLU A 65 50.84 3.97 22.92
C GLU A 65 51.34 2.98 23.98
N LYS A 66 50.43 2.17 24.54
CA LYS A 66 50.76 1.17 25.56
C LYS A 66 51.63 0.03 25.02
N VAL A 67 51.37 -0.46 23.81
CA VAL A 67 52.21 -1.47 23.13
C VAL A 67 53.61 -0.91 22.83
N THR A 68 53.70 0.39 22.52
CA THR A 68 54.97 1.08 22.28
C THR A 68 55.79 1.22 23.58
N GLU A 69 55.15 1.57 24.70
CA GLU A 69 55.79 1.62 26.02
C GLU A 69 56.26 0.23 26.49
N GLU A 70 55.43 -0.80 26.34
CA GLU A 70 55.76 -2.16 26.75
C GLU A 70 56.88 -2.78 25.89
N SER A 71 56.89 -2.51 24.58
CA SER A 71 57.98 -2.90 23.65
C SER A 71 59.33 -2.27 24.00
N MET A 72 59.35 -1.03 24.49
CA MET A 72 60.57 -0.34 24.92
C MET A 72 61.11 -0.92 26.25
N SER A 73 60.24 -1.55 27.05
CA SER A 73 60.61 -2.17 28.33
C SER A 73 61.15 -3.60 28.24
N GLY A 74 61.15 -4.23 27.06
CA GLY A 74 61.64 -5.60 26.86
C GLY A 74 60.69 -6.72 27.36
N SER A 75 59.44 -6.38 27.68
CA SER A 75 58.41 -7.33 28.10
C SER A 75 57.69 -7.92 26.88
N ARG A 76 57.36 -9.23 26.89
CA ARG A 76 56.54 -9.84 25.82
C ARG A 76 55.11 -9.27 25.83
N PRO A 77 54.51 -8.97 24.68
CA PRO A 77 53.15 -8.42 24.63
C PRO A 77 52.12 -9.49 25.02
N PRO A 78 50.95 -9.10 25.56
CA PRO A 78 49.92 -10.05 25.95
C PRO A 78 49.30 -10.72 24.73
N VAL A 79 49.17 -12.05 24.82
CA VAL A 79 48.53 -12.92 23.82
C VAL A 79 47.03 -12.73 23.90
N ALA A 80 46.48 -11.79 23.13
CA ALA A 80 45.06 -11.77 22.83
C ALA A 80 44.79 -10.80 21.67
N PHE A 81 44.86 -11.27 20.41
CA PHE A 81 43.97 -10.89 19.29
C PHE A 81 44.29 -11.80 18.09
N ASN A 82 43.28 -12.46 17.52
CA ASN A 82 43.38 -13.29 16.31
C ASN A 82 43.42 -12.41 15.05
N VAL A 83 44.42 -11.53 14.94
CA VAL A 83 44.78 -10.95 13.64
C VAL A 83 45.48 -12.05 12.83
N PRO A 84 45.14 -12.26 11.55
CA PRO A 84 45.91 -13.17 10.70
C PRO A 84 47.39 -12.86 10.83
N VAL A 85 48.16 -13.86 11.26
CA VAL A 85 49.56 -13.71 11.70
C VAL A 85 50.42 -13.03 10.63
N ASP A 86 50.10 -13.26 9.36
CA ASP A 86 50.76 -12.67 8.20
C ASP A 86 50.49 -11.16 8.04
N LEU A 87 49.28 -10.69 8.35
CA LEU A 87 48.93 -9.27 8.30
C LEU A 87 49.56 -8.51 9.48
N TYR A 88 49.53 -9.11 10.67
CA TYR A 88 50.20 -8.57 11.84
C TYR A 88 51.72 -8.48 11.64
N GLN A 89 52.33 -9.52 11.06
CA GLN A 89 53.76 -9.52 10.74
C GLN A 89 54.13 -8.49 9.66
N LYS A 90 53.27 -8.25 8.66
CA LYS A 90 53.48 -7.21 7.65
C LYS A 90 53.38 -5.80 8.24
N LEU A 91 52.37 -5.52 9.05
CA LEU A 91 52.22 -4.24 9.76
C LEU A 91 53.40 -3.97 10.70
N PHE A 92 53.81 -4.99 11.46
CA PHE A 92 54.93 -4.89 12.40
C PHE A 92 56.27 -4.68 11.68
N SER A 93 56.48 -5.33 10.54
CA SER A 93 57.70 -5.16 9.73
C SER A 93 57.74 -3.80 9.01
N ALA A 94 56.61 -3.31 8.51
CA ALA A 94 56.51 -1.99 7.89
C ALA A 94 56.75 -0.87 8.92
N TYR A 95 56.27 -1.05 10.16
CA TYR A 95 56.44 -0.09 11.27
C TYR A 95 57.88 0.10 11.69
N GLN A 96 58.73 -0.92 11.55
CA GLN A 96 60.16 -0.80 11.83
C GLN A 96 60.96 -0.19 10.66
N GLY A 97 60.35 -0.01 9.48
CA GLY A 97 61.01 0.50 8.28
C GLY A 97 60.65 1.94 7.93
N ASP A 98 59.40 2.17 7.51
CA ASP A 98 58.91 3.46 7.01
C ASP A 98 57.56 3.83 7.66
N PRO A 99 57.51 4.94 8.43
CA PRO A 99 56.27 5.44 9.03
C PRO A 99 55.16 5.72 8.00
N GLN A 100 55.48 6.09 6.75
CA GLN A 100 54.47 6.37 5.72
C GLN A 100 53.82 5.08 5.21
N GLU A 101 54.60 4.02 5.02
CA GLU A 101 54.08 2.71 4.59
C GLU A 101 53.21 2.07 5.68
N SER A 102 53.56 2.32 6.94
CA SER A 102 52.78 1.89 8.11
C SER A 102 51.45 2.62 8.22
N ALA A 103 51.45 3.94 8.02
CA ALA A 103 50.22 4.73 7.99
C ALA A 103 49.30 4.29 6.82
N ARG A 104 49.88 3.94 5.67
CA ARG A 104 49.13 3.40 4.52
C ARG A 104 48.49 2.06 4.85
N LEU A 105 49.26 1.09 5.34
CA LEU A 105 48.75 -0.24 5.72
C LEU A 105 47.69 -0.17 6.83
N PHE A 106 47.85 0.77 7.78
CA PHE A 106 46.84 1.01 8.81
C PHE A 106 45.52 1.54 8.22
N ASN A 107 45.59 2.49 7.28
CA ASN A 107 44.41 2.96 6.56
C ASN A 107 43.74 1.85 5.73
N ASP A 108 44.53 0.97 5.11
CA ASP A 108 44.00 -0.18 4.36
C ASP A 108 43.24 -1.15 5.30
N VAL A 109 43.74 -1.39 6.52
CA VAL A 109 43.04 -2.20 7.54
C VAL A 109 41.76 -1.53 8.04
N LEU A 110 41.77 -0.21 8.23
CA LEU A 110 40.55 0.53 8.59
C LEU A 110 39.49 0.45 7.48
N GLU A 111 39.90 0.54 6.22
CA GLU A 111 38.98 0.43 5.08
C GLU A 111 38.41 -0.99 4.93
N VAL A 112 39.22 -2.03 5.16
CA VAL A 112 38.73 -3.43 5.24
C VAL A 112 37.70 -3.60 6.35
N ASN A 113 37.98 -3.09 7.55
CA ASN A 113 37.03 -3.15 8.67
C ASN A 113 35.73 -2.39 8.35
N ARG A 114 35.82 -1.26 7.66
CA ARG A 114 34.65 -0.51 7.20
C ARG A 114 33.82 -1.32 6.20
N LEU A 115 34.45 -1.97 5.22
CA LEU A 115 33.78 -2.80 4.22
C LEU A 115 33.13 -4.05 4.84
N VAL A 116 33.80 -4.71 5.80
CA VAL A 116 33.23 -5.84 6.55
C VAL A 116 31.95 -5.41 7.27
N ARG A 117 31.92 -4.23 7.91
CA ARG A 117 30.70 -3.69 8.54
C ARG A 117 29.56 -3.49 7.54
N VAL A 118 29.85 -2.95 6.35
CA VAL A 118 28.83 -2.76 5.30
C VAL A 118 28.25 -4.11 4.86
N VAL A 119 29.10 -5.13 4.70
CA VAL A 119 28.68 -6.49 4.32
C VAL A 119 27.86 -7.17 5.44
N GLU A 120 28.28 -7.05 6.69
CA GLU A 120 27.54 -7.59 7.84
C GLU A 120 26.19 -6.90 8.06
N GLU A 121 26.10 -5.59 7.83
CA GLU A 121 24.84 -4.86 7.91
C GLU A 121 23.91 -5.25 6.74
N ALA A 122 24.45 -5.42 5.54
CA ALA A 122 23.70 -5.95 4.40
C ALA A 122 23.17 -7.36 4.68
N LYS A 123 24.00 -8.26 5.25
CA LYS A 123 23.60 -9.62 5.63
C LYS A 123 22.57 -9.61 6.76
N ARG A 124 22.74 -8.79 7.80
CA ARG A 124 21.73 -8.62 8.86
C ARG A 124 20.40 -8.12 8.31
N ARG A 125 20.41 -7.20 7.34
CA ARG A 125 19.19 -6.77 6.63
C ARG A 125 18.57 -7.92 5.84
N GLU A 126 19.36 -8.73 5.15
CA GLU A 126 18.88 -9.91 4.40
C GLU A 126 18.28 -10.96 5.34
N ASP A 127 18.98 -11.34 6.41
CA ASP A 127 18.49 -12.29 7.42
C ASP A 127 17.23 -11.78 8.10
N THR A 128 17.16 -10.46 8.39
CA THR A 128 15.96 -9.81 8.92
C THR A 128 14.82 -9.86 7.91
N LEU A 129 15.08 -9.60 6.62
CA LEU A 129 14.07 -9.71 5.56
C LEU A 129 13.60 -11.16 5.36
N GLN A 130 14.48 -12.16 5.46
CA GLN A 130 14.12 -13.58 5.41
C GLN A 130 13.32 -14.01 6.64
N ALA A 131 13.71 -13.59 7.84
CA ALA A 131 12.98 -13.84 9.08
C ALA A 131 11.60 -13.19 9.04
N ILE A 132 11.51 -11.92 8.63
CA ILE A 132 10.25 -11.20 8.39
C ILE A 132 9.40 -11.94 7.35
N ALA A 133 9.98 -12.39 6.24
CA ALA A 133 9.28 -13.16 5.20
C ALA A 133 8.77 -14.52 5.72
N SER A 134 9.45 -15.12 6.71
CA SER A 134 9.02 -16.36 7.37
C SER A 134 7.93 -16.16 8.42
N LEU A 135 7.88 -14.96 9.05
CA LEU A 135 6.89 -14.57 10.06
C LEU A 135 5.55 -14.14 9.45
N PHE A 136 5.53 -13.72 8.18
CA PHE A 136 4.28 -13.55 7.46
C PHE A 136 3.75 -14.91 7.03
N PRO A 137 2.51 -15.27 7.39
CA PRO A 137 1.96 -16.57 7.09
C PRO A 137 2.06 -16.86 5.59
N ARG A 138 2.41 -18.11 5.25
CA ARG A 138 2.56 -18.69 3.90
C ARG A 138 1.44 -18.29 2.91
N GLY A 139 0.31 -17.80 3.42
CA GLY A 139 -0.79 -17.25 2.65
C GLY A 139 -0.47 -16.02 1.79
N HIS A 140 0.67 -15.32 1.86
CA HIS A 140 0.99 -14.31 0.82
C HIS A 140 1.84 -14.90 -0.33
N ARG A 141 2.71 -15.86 -0.02
CA ARG A 141 3.61 -16.49 -1.00
C ARG A 141 2.87 -17.49 -1.90
N ILE A 142 1.95 -18.28 -1.35
CA ILE A 142 1.19 -19.30 -2.09
C ILE A 142 0.37 -18.68 -3.24
N TYR A 143 -0.22 -17.49 -3.07
CA TYR A 143 -1.06 -16.91 -4.13
C TYR A 143 -0.26 -16.13 -5.19
N ARG A 144 0.96 -15.68 -4.87
CA ARG A 144 1.83 -15.01 -5.85
C ARG A 144 2.17 -15.95 -7.02
N GLU A 145 2.24 -17.24 -6.74
CA GLU A 145 2.60 -18.31 -7.69
C GLU A 145 1.38 -18.99 -8.33
N GLN A 146 0.17 -18.79 -7.78
CA GLN A 146 -1.04 -19.51 -8.23
C GLN A 146 -2.01 -18.71 -9.10
N MET A 147 -1.73 -17.43 -9.40
CA MET A 147 -2.54 -16.74 -10.41
C MET A 147 -2.20 -17.31 -11.79
N PRO A 148 -3.13 -18.00 -12.48
CA PRO A 148 -2.84 -18.57 -13.79
C PRO A 148 -2.43 -17.45 -14.74
N GLU A 149 -1.40 -17.70 -15.54
CA GLU A 149 -0.96 -16.77 -16.58
C GLU A 149 -2.15 -16.49 -17.51
N ARG A 150 -2.58 -15.23 -17.59
CA ARG A 150 -3.73 -14.83 -18.42
C ARG A 150 -3.25 -13.91 -19.53
N LYS A 151 -3.89 -14.04 -20.69
CA LYS A 151 -3.67 -13.17 -21.85
C LYS A 151 -3.96 -11.71 -21.49
N SER A 152 -3.32 -10.78 -22.21
CA SER A 152 -3.61 -9.35 -22.12
C SER A 152 -5.09 -9.09 -22.39
N ARG A 153 -5.75 -8.30 -21.55
CA ARG A 153 -7.17 -7.94 -21.72
C ARG A 153 -7.32 -6.58 -22.37
N LYS A 154 -8.36 -6.41 -23.18
CA LYS A 154 -8.76 -5.09 -23.66
C LYS A 154 -9.65 -4.41 -22.62
N ILE A 155 -9.30 -3.19 -22.23
CA ILE A 155 -10.16 -2.31 -21.45
C ILE A 155 -11.08 -1.59 -22.42
N ASP A 156 -12.39 -1.73 -22.23
CA ASP A 156 -13.42 -1.17 -23.09
C ASP A 156 -14.13 -0.01 -22.39
N VAL A 157 -13.78 1.20 -22.82
CA VAL A 157 -14.27 2.46 -22.26
C VAL A 157 -15.68 2.74 -22.77
N PRO A 158 -16.66 3.03 -21.88
CA PRO A 158 -18.02 3.39 -22.26
C PRO A 158 -18.13 4.63 -23.15
N LEU A 159 -19.31 4.78 -23.76
CA LEU A 159 -19.67 5.99 -24.50
C LEU A 159 -19.66 7.22 -23.59
N GLN A 160 -19.10 8.32 -24.09
CA GLN A 160 -18.94 9.58 -23.35
C GLN A 160 -20.18 10.47 -23.38
N THR A 161 -20.98 10.37 -24.43
CA THR A 161 -22.09 11.27 -24.70
C THR A 161 -23.22 10.53 -25.40
N LEU A 162 -24.45 11.02 -25.21
CA LEU A 162 -25.63 10.61 -25.96
C LEU A 162 -25.85 11.62 -27.09
N ASP A 163 -25.07 11.52 -28.16
CA ASP A 163 -25.09 12.55 -29.22
C ASP A 163 -26.17 12.29 -30.26
N LYS A 164 -26.14 11.10 -30.89
CA LYS A 164 -26.99 10.78 -32.03
C LYS A 164 -27.30 9.30 -32.13
N CYS A 165 -28.45 8.98 -32.71
CA CYS A 165 -28.82 7.63 -33.04
C CYS A 165 -27.84 7.04 -34.06
N HIS A 166 -27.37 5.82 -33.79
CA HIS A 166 -26.46 5.08 -34.67
C HIS A 166 -27.05 4.76 -36.05
N VAL A 167 -28.39 4.80 -36.20
CA VAL A 167 -29.08 4.42 -37.44
C VAL A 167 -29.55 5.63 -38.25
N CYS A 168 -30.34 6.52 -37.64
CA CYS A 168 -30.94 7.65 -38.36
C CYS A 168 -30.27 9.00 -38.07
N GLY A 169 -29.32 9.08 -37.14
CA GLY A 169 -28.68 10.33 -36.75
C GLY A 169 -29.54 11.28 -35.90
N GLY A 170 -30.79 10.93 -35.59
CA GLY A 170 -31.66 11.74 -34.73
C GLY A 170 -31.08 11.91 -33.33
N THR A 171 -31.37 13.03 -32.67
CA THR A 171 -30.79 13.46 -31.39
C THR A 171 -31.78 13.42 -30.22
N GLU A 172 -33.05 13.12 -30.51
CA GLU A 172 -34.12 13.08 -29.51
C GLU A 172 -34.35 11.66 -28.96
N GLN A 173 -34.81 11.58 -27.71
CA GLN A 173 -35.21 10.34 -27.03
C GLN A 173 -34.17 9.21 -27.11
N LEU A 174 -32.89 9.58 -27.03
CA LEU A 174 -31.78 8.64 -27.14
C LEU A 174 -31.78 7.62 -26.00
N ARG A 175 -31.59 6.36 -26.35
CA ARG A 175 -31.53 5.21 -25.47
C ARG A 175 -30.30 4.39 -25.80
N LEU A 176 -29.68 3.81 -24.79
CA LEU A 176 -28.58 2.89 -24.97
C LEU A 176 -29.11 1.48 -25.25
N CYS A 177 -28.29 0.66 -25.91
CA CYS A 177 -28.52 -0.77 -25.96
C CYS A 177 -28.56 -1.35 -24.54
N ASN A 178 -29.69 -1.93 -24.14
CA ASN A 178 -29.85 -2.54 -22.79
C ASN A 178 -28.87 -3.68 -22.50
N SER A 179 -28.22 -4.26 -23.53
CA SER A 179 -27.30 -5.38 -23.37
C SER A 179 -25.86 -4.92 -23.17
N CYS A 180 -25.30 -4.12 -24.08
CA CYS A 180 -23.89 -3.72 -24.05
C CYS A 180 -23.64 -2.28 -23.59
N ALA A 181 -24.69 -1.44 -23.55
CA ALA A 181 -24.59 0.01 -23.33
C ALA A 181 -23.61 0.77 -24.26
N SER A 182 -23.18 0.18 -25.38
CA SER A 182 -22.20 0.77 -26.31
C SER A 182 -22.79 1.27 -27.64
N ALA A 183 -24.11 1.19 -27.82
CA ALA A 183 -24.80 1.70 -29.01
C ALA A 183 -26.01 2.56 -28.61
N ILE A 184 -26.27 3.63 -29.38
CA ILE A 184 -27.32 4.63 -29.11
C ILE A 184 -28.42 4.54 -30.17
N TYR A 185 -29.68 4.53 -29.74
CA TYR A 185 -30.86 4.47 -30.59
C TYR A 185 -31.92 5.48 -30.12
N CYS A 186 -32.58 6.19 -31.04
CA CYS A 186 -33.72 7.04 -30.69
C CYS A 186 -35.04 6.26 -30.55
N SER A 187 -35.11 5.04 -31.11
CA SER A 187 -36.34 4.24 -31.13
C SER A 187 -36.04 2.73 -31.17
N LYS A 188 -37.06 1.93 -30.81
CA LYS A 188 -37.01 0.46 -30.93
C LYS A 188 -36.85 0.03 -32.40
N GLN A 189 -37.42 0.78 -33.34
CA GLN A 189 -37.28 0.51 -34.78
C GLN A 189 -35.83 0.63 -35.23
N CYS A 190 -35.13 1.71 -34.85
CA CYS A 190 -33.71 1.89 -35.13
C CYS A 190 -32.87 0.78 -34.48
N GLN A 191 -33.18 0.39 -33.24
CA GLN A 191 -32.50 -0.72 -32.58
C GLN A 191 -32.68 -2.05 -33.35
N THR A 192 -33.91 -2.38 -33.76
CA THR A 192 -34.20 -3.60 -34.53
C THR A 192 -33.51 -3.60 -35.90
N GLN A 193 -33.44 -2.44 -36.56
CA GLN A 193 -32.74 -2.29 -37.84
C GLN A 193 -31.22 -2.54 -37.68
N ALA A 194 -30.59 -1.94 -36.67
CA ALA A 194 -29.17 -2.15 -36.38
C ALA A 194 -28.86 -3.56 -35.85
N TRP A 195 -29.83 -4.23 -35.22
CA TRP A 195 -29.62 -5.51 -34.51
C TRP A 195 -28.99 -6.59 -35.39
N LYS A 196 -29.31 -6.62 -36.70
CA LYS A 196 -28.73 -7.57 -37.65
C LYS A 196 -27.20 -7.57 -37.64
N PHE A 197 -26.61 -6.38 -37.52
CA PHE A 197 -25.16 -6.16 -37.51
C PHE A 197 -24.62 -5.99 -36.08
N HIS A 198 -25.37 -5.32 -35.21
CA HIS A 198 -24.93 -5.05 -33.84
C HIS A 198 -24.83 -6.33 -33.00
N LYS A 199 -25.68 -7.34 -33.22
CA LYS A 199 -25.68 -8.57 -32.41
C LYS A 199 -24.33 -9.29 -32.36
N THR A 200 -23.50 -9.17 -33.40
CA THR A 200 -22.18 -9.81 -33.47
C THR A 200 -21.12 -9.08 -32.65
N SER A 201 -21.32 -7.78 -32.42
CA SER A 201 -20.44 -6.93 -31.60
C SER A 201 -21.03 -6.59 -30.23
N CYS A 202 -22.30 -6.93 -29.99
CA CYS A 202 -23.00 -6.67 -28.75
C CYS A 202 -22.49 -7.60 -27.63
N ALA A 203 -21.46 -7.16 -26.91
CA ALA A 203 -21.02 -7.82 -25.69
C ALA A 203 -22.07 -7.64 -24.60
N LYS A 204 -22.70 -8.73 -24.15
CA LYS A 204 -23.63 -8.65 -23.01
C LYS A 204 -22.85 -8.20 -21.79
N SER A 205 -23.22 -7.03 -21.28
CA SER A 205 -22.58 -6.44 -20.10
C SER A 205 -23.37 -6.76 -18.83
N HIS A 206 -22.66 -7.06 -17.76
CA HIS A 206 -23.20 -7.10 -16.42
C HIS A 206 -23.18 -5.69 -15.84
N GLN A 207 -24.36 -5.09 -15.70
CA GLN A 207 -24.52 -3.78 -15.06
C GLN A 207 -24.50 -3.96 -13.54
N ILE A 208 -23.59 -3.25 -12.88
CA ILE A 208 -23.41 -3.23 -11.43
C ILE A 208 -23.83 -1.85 -10.95
N ASN A 209 -24.86 -1.79 -10.11
CA ASN A 209 -25.34 -0.52 -9.59
C ASN A 209 -24.41 0.00 -8.48
N LEU A 210 -23.80 1.16 -8.72
CA LEU A 210 -22.87 1.82 -7.81
C LEU A 210 -23.48 2.10 -6.43
N LYS A 211 -24.79 2.33 -6.35
CA LYS A 211 -25.52 2.54 -5.09
C LYS A 211 -25.42 1.33 -4.14
N TYR A 212 -25.31 0.11 -4.68
CA TYR A 212 -25.17 -1.13 -3.91
C TYR A 212 -23.71 -1.60 -3.85
N PHE A 213 -22.86 -1.08 -4.74
CA PHE A 213 -21.49 -1.52 -4.89
C PHE A 213 -20.48 -0.69 -4.09
N TYR A 214 -20.78 0.57 -3.78
CA TYR A 214 -19.86 1.43 -3.02
C TYR A 214 -19.47 0.92 -1.61
N PRO A 215 -20.26 0.09 -0.88
CA PRO A 215 -19.79 -0.50 0.37
C PRO A 215 -18.58 -1.42 0.16
N LEU A 216 -18.50 -2.11 -0.98
CA LEU A 216 -17.30 -2.88 -1.35
C LEU A 216 -16.12 -1.93 -1.57
N ILE A 217 -16.32 -0.80 -2.27
CA ILE A 217 -15.25 0.19 -2.48
C ILE A 217 -14.72 0.68 -1.13
N ALA A 218 -15.61 1.03 -0.20
CA ALA A 218 -15.24 1.43 1.15
C ALA A 218 -14.52 0.33 1.93
N TYR A 219 -14.95 -0.92 1.76
CA TYR A 219 -14.28 -2.09 2.32
C TYR A 219 -12.87 -2.28 1.75
N LEU A 220 -12.67 -2.02 0.46
CA LEU A 220 -11.33 -2.06 -0.14
C LEU A 220 -10.42 -1.01 0.52
N PHE A 221 -10.87 0.23 0.72
CA PHE A 221 -10.08 1.24 1.45
C PHE A 221 -9.68 0.75 2.84
N GLU A 222 -10.64 0.21 3.60
CA GLU A 222 -10.39 -0.20 4.98
C GLU A 222 -9.52 -1.46 5.08
N SER A 223 -9.72 -2.46 4.21
CA SER A 223 -8.93 -3.70 4.20
C SER A 223 -7.48 -3.45 3.78
N LEU A 224 -7.24 -2.55 2.81
CA LEU A 224 -5.91 -2.22 2.35
C LEU A 224 -5.07 -1.48 3.41
N ARG A 225 -5.68 -0.64 4.25
CA ARG A 225 -4.99 0.03 5.37
C ARG A 225 -4.42 -0.93 6.41
N LYS A 226 -5.00 -2.12 6.53
CA LYS A 226 -4.63 -3.10 7.56
C LYS A 226 -3.44 -3.96 7.21
N HIS A 227 -3.09 -4.02 5.93
CA HIS A 227 -1.87 -4.69 5.51
C HIS A 227 -0.68 -3.86 5.96
N ARG A 228 -0.20 -4.14 7.19
CA ARG A 228 1.08 -3.63 7.66
C ARG A 228 2.14 -4.08 6.67
N ASP A 229 2.66 -3.14 5.93
CA ASP A 229 3.91 -3.32 5.22
C ASP A 229 5.02 -3.04 6.23
N PRO A 230 5.94 -3.98 6.51
CA PRO A 230 7.08 -3.71 7.36
C PRO A 230 7.97 -2.59 6.80
N VAL A 231 7.85 -2.27 5.49
CA VAL A 231 8.61 -1.22 4.81
C VAL A 231 7.89 0.13 4.85
N VAL A 232 6.60 0.17 5.20
CA VAL A 232 5.86 1.42 5.34
C VAL A 232 6.21 2.03 6.70
N PRO A 233 6.68 3.30 6.75
CA PRO A 233 6.82 4.01 8.01
C PRO A 233 5.49 3.97 8.75
N LEU A 234 5.49 3.39 9.94
CA LEU A 234 4.32 3.42 10.78
C LEU A 234 3.92 4.87 11.02
N HIS A 235 2.62 5.12 11.06
CA HIS A 235 2.12 6.41 11.49
C HIS A 235 2.78 6.76 12.86
N PRO A 236 3.34 7.97 13.07
CA PRO A 236 4.18 8.29 14.25
C PRO A 236 3.55 8.06 15.61
N ILE A 237 2.22 8.05 15.68
CA ILE A 237 1.50 7.71 16.92
C ILE A 237 1.53 6.21 17.25
N LEU A 238 1.69 5.32 16.26
CA LEU A 238 1.54 3.87 16.45
C LEU A 238 2.80 3.21 17.04
N ASP A 239 3.95 3.87 16.96
CA ASP A 239 5.25 3.44 17.47
C ASP A 239 5.69 4.25 18.72
N ARG A 240 4.83 5.13 19.23
CA ARG A 240 5.14 6.04 20.35
C ARG A 240 4.06 6.02 21.43
N ASN A 241 4.41 6.38 22.67
CA ASN A 241 3.40 6.58 23.71
C ASN A 241 2.75 7.96 23.55
N ILE A 242 1.46 8.04 23.80
CA ILE A 242 0.74 9.32 23.84
C ILE A 242 0.77 9.86 25.26
N ILE A 243 1.43 11.01 25.46
CA ILE A 243 1.43 11.73 26.74
C ILE A 243 0.15 12.54 26.88
N LYS A 244 -0.14 13.32 25.84
CA LYS A 244 -1.25 14.27 25.82
C LYS A 244 -1.88 14.27 24.43
N ALA A 245 -3.19 14.09 24.39
CA ALA A 245 -4.00 14.36 23.22
C ALA A 245 -5.35 14.89 23.70
N GLU A 246 -5.88 15.88 23.00
CA GLU A 246 -7.24 16.34 23.25
C GLU A 246 -8.21 15.36 22.59
N ILE A 247 -9.25 14.94 23.31
CA ILE A 247 -10.37 14.26 22.68
C ILE A 247 -11.20 15.32 21.97
N PRO A 248 -11.48 15.17 20.67
CA PRO A 248 -12.33 16.12 19.99
C PRO A 248 -13.68 16.13 20.68
N GLY A 249 -14.07 17.29 21.21
CA GLY A 249 -15.40 17.50 21.76
C GLY A 249 -16.50 17.31 20.70
N PRO A 250 -17.77 17.33 21.10
CA PRO A 250 -18.89 17.25 20.18
C PRO A 250 -18.79 18.33 19.09
N ARG A 251 -18.81 17.89 17.82
CA ARG A 251 -18.49 18.70 16.62
C ARG A 251 -19.43 19.88 16.35
N ALA A 252 -20.55 19.96 17.07
CA ALA A 252 -21.67 20.86 16.81
C ALA A 252 -21.44 22.34 17.13
N SER A 253 -20.28 22.73 17.66
CA SER A 253 -20.00 24.12 18.05
C SER A 253 -19.09 24.90 17.08
N ALA A 254 -18.58 24.26 16.03
CA ALA A 254 -17.67 24.90 15.10
C ALA A 254 -18.36 25.80 14.07
N ARG A 255 -17.67 26.84 13.62
CA ARG A 255 -18.15 27.71 12.54
C ARG A 255 -18.08 26.97 11.19
N PRO A 256 -18.99 27.28 10.24
CA PRO A 256 -18.87 26.77 8.88
C PRO A 256 -17.49 27.08 8.29
N ASN A 257 -16.92 26.12 7.56
CA ASN A 257 -15.56 26.14 6.97
C ASN A 257 -14.39 26.19 7.96
N GLU A 258 -14.62 26.04 9.27
CA GLU A 258 -13.54 26.01 10.25
C GLU A 258 -12.75 24.70 10.20
N VAL A 259 -11.43 24.83 10.30
CA VAL A 259 -10.48 23.73 10.49
C VAL A 259 -9.98 23.81 11.93
N ILE A 260 -10.24 22.77 12.71
CA ILE A 260 -9.75 22.63 14.08
C ILE A 260 -8.45 21.82 14.05
N TRP A 261 -7.42 22.38 14.64
CA TRP A 261 -6.09 21.78 14.74
C TRP A 261 -5.89 21.18 16.13
N PHE A 262 -5.64 19.89 16.19
CA PHE A 262 -5.31 19.17 17.41
C PHE A 262 -3.82 18.89 17.44
N THR A 263 -3.22 18.96 18.64
CA THR A 263 -1.84 18.55 18.85
C THR A 263 -1.79 17.32 19.76
N VAL A 264 -1.14 16.27 19.29
CA VAL A 264 -0.82 15.07 20.06
C VAL A 264 0.66 15.14 20.46
N ILE A 265 0.93 15.04 21.76
CA ILE A 265 2.28 14.98 22.31
C ILE A 265 2.67 13.51 22.49
N LEU A 266 3.74 13.12 21.82
CA LEU A 266 4.30 11.78 21.79
C LEU A 266 5.59 11.71 22.63
N ASP A 267 5.81 10.60 23.32
CA ASP A 267 7.06 10.29 24.03
C ASP A 267 7.36 8.80 24.04
N GLY A 268 8.66 8.49 24.04
CA GLY A 268 9.19 7.15 24.14
C GLY A 268 8.75 6.25 22.99
N GLU A 269 9.46 5.15 22.80
CA GLU A 269 8.98 4.11 21.88
C GLU A 269 7.85 3.32 22.55
N HIS A 270 6.91 2.85 21.74
CA HIS A 270 5.84 1.97 22.17
C HIS A 270 5.58 0.94 21.07
N ASP A 271 5.62 -0.34 21.43
CA ASP A 271 5.23 -1.41 20.51
C ASP A 271 3.80 -1.89 20.78
N LEU A 272 2.86 -1.39 19.97
CA LEU A 272 1.49 -1.93 19.92
C LEU A 272 1.49 -3.41 19.49
N GLY A 273 2.56 -3.92 18.89
CA GLY A 273 2.68 -5.25 18.31
C GLY A 273 1.73 -5.44 17.12
N PRO A 274 1.88 -6.55 16.38
CA PRO A 274 0.93 -6.95 15.36
C PRO A 274 -0.42 -7.24 16.03
N GLY A 275 -1.47 -6.49 15.63
CA GLY A 275 -2.84 -6.72 16.09
C GLY A 275 -3.30 -5.89 17.30
N GLY A 276 -2.45 -5.04 17.89
CA GLY A 276 -2.86 -3.98 18.83
C GLY A 276 -3.92 -4.44 19.84
N GLY A 277 -3.61 -5.49 20.60
CA GLY A 277 -4.58 -6.10 21.53
C GLY A 277 -5.20 -5.03 22.43
N ILE A 278 -6.51 -5.14 22.71
CA ILE A 278 -7.30 -4.13 23.43
C ILE A 278 -6.62 -3.61 24.72
N ASN A 279 -5.94 -4.50 25.44
CA ASN A 279 -5.24 -4.17 26.68
C ASN A 279 -4.02 -3.25 26.49
N LYS A 280 -3.44 -3.22 25.28
CA LYS A 280 -2.30 -2.36 24.95
C LYS A 280 -2.69 -0.90 24.74
N PHE A 281 -3.96 -0.59 24.45
CA PHE A 281 -4.38 0.81 24.30
C PHE A 281 -4.22 1.61 25.60
N GLN A 282 -4.44 0.96 26.75
CA GLN A 282 -4.28 1.60 28.06
C GLN A 282 -2.81 1.96 28.36
N THR A 283 -1.86 1.13 27.92
CA THR A 283 -0.43 1.41 28.10
C THR A 283 0.10 2.35 27.02
N TRP A 284 -0.50 2.34 25.82
CA TRP A 284 -0.19 3.23 24.71
C TRP A 284 -0.54 4.69 24.99
N TRP A 285 -1.71 4.94 25.58
CA TRP A 285 -2.18 6.29 25.92
C TRP A 285 -2.36 6.48 27.43
N LYS A 286 -1.23 6.71 28.12
CA LYS A 286 -1.17 6.82 29.59
C LYS A 286 -2.08 7.90 30.17
N GLY A 287 -2.34 8.97 29.40
CA GLY A 287 -3.14 10.11 29.82
C GLY A 287 -4.66 9.95 29.69
N HIS A 288 -5.18 8.83 29.16
CA HIS A 288 -6.62 8.66 28.95
C HIS A 288 -7.15 7.30 29.41
N PRO A 289 -8.21 7.26 30.25
CA PRO A 289 -8.59 6.03 30.95
C PRO A 289 -9.45 5.05 30.13
N THR A 290 -10.06 5.48 29.03
CA THR A 290 -11.05 4.65 28.31
C THR A 290 -10.47 3.99 27.05
N ILE A 291 -10.80 2.70 26.88
CA ILE A 291 -10.44 1.90 25.71
C ILE A 291 -11.04 2.51 24.44
N GLU A 292 -12.25 3.06 24.55
CA GLU A 292 -12.99 3.65 23.44
C GLU A 292 -12.25 4.84 22.82
N ALA A 293 -11.62 5.70 23.64
CA ALA A 293 -10.81 6.81 23.15
C ALA A 293 -9.54 6.32 22.44
N GLY A 294 -8.85 5.32 23.02
CA GLY A 294 -7.69 4.69 22.40
C GLY A 294 -8.03 4.07 21.03
N GLN A 295 -9.17 3.40 20.91
CA GLN A 295 -9.63 2.86 19.63
C GLN A 295 -9.99 3.95 18.62
N LYS A 296 -10.68 5.03 19.05
CA LYS A 296 -10.96 6.20 18.19
C LYS A 296 -9.65 6.78 17.63
N MET A 297 -8.65 6.97 18.49
CA MET A 297 -7.33 7.47 18.09
C MET A 297 -6.57 6.51 17.16
N TYR A 298 -6.58 5.21 17.47
CA TYR A 298 -5.98 4.19 16.60
C TYR A 298 -6.59 4.20 15.21
N HIS A 299 -7.93 4.23 15.14
CA HIS A 299 -8.66 4.29 13.88
C HIS A 299 -8.41 5.58 13.11
N GLN A 300 -8.26 6.71 13.80
CA GLN A 300 -7.86 7.96 13.18
C GLN A 300 -6.47 7.80 12.52
N ALA A 301 -5.48 7.36 13.30
CA ALA A 301 -4.11 7.19 12.86
C ALA A 301 -3.95 6.30 11.61
N VAL A 302 -4.57 5.12 11.62
CA VAL A 302 -4.47 4.19 10.47
C VAL A 302 -5.17 4.71 9.21
N ARG A 303 -6.03 5.74 9.33
CA ARG A 303 -6.80 6.31 8.21
C ARG A 303 -6.19 7.58 7.63
N GLU A 304 -5.23 8.21 8.32
CA GLU A 304 -4.52 9.41 7.86
C GLU A 304 -3.42 9.11 6.82
N VAL A 305 -2.99 7.86 6.71
CA VAL A 305 -1.88 7.45 5.85
C VAL A 305 -2.34 6.97 4.46
N HIS A 306 -1.50 7.19 3.46
CA HIS A 306 -1.61 6.65 2.08
C HIS A 306 -2.92 6.95 1.33
N ILE A 307 -3.61 8.05 1.68
CA ILE A 307 -4.87 8.42 1.01
C ILE A 307 -4.71 8.50 -0.52
N PRO A 308 -3.68 9.19 -1.08
CA PRO A 308 -3.46 9.24 -2.52
C PRO A 308 -3.24 7.85 -3.15
N GLU A 309 -2.38 7.03 -2.56
CA GLU A 309 -2.00 5.71 -3.07
C GLU A 309 -3.20 4.76 -3.06
N LEU A 310 -3.96 4.72 -1.96
CA LEU A 310 -5.20 3.93 -1.86
C LEU A 310 -6.21 4.33 -2.93
N THR A 311 -6.43 5.64 -3.09
CA THR A 311 -7.41 6.18 -4.05
C THR A 311 -7.03 5.81 -5.48
N VAL A 312 -5.75 5.98 -5.83
CA VAL A 312 -5.22 5.62 -7.16
C VAL A 312 -5.30 4.12 -7.40
N SER A 313 -4.86 3.31 -6.45
CA SER A 313 -4.88 1.86 -6.57
C SER A 313 -6.29 1.33 -6.77
N ILE A 314 -7.25 1.80 -5.99
CA ILE A 314 -8.65 1.36 -6.12
C ILE A 314 -9.22 1.79 -7.47
N CYS A 315 -9.02 3.04 -7.90
CA CYS A 315 -9.50 3.48 -9.21
C CYS A 315 -8.90 2.67 -10.36
N MET A 316 -7.59 2.41 -10.33
CA MET A 316 -6.92 1.59 -11.35
C MET A 316 -7.43 0.14 -11.34
N THR A 317 -7.64 -0.45 -10.15
CA THR A 317 -8.22 -1.80 -10.02
C THR A 317 -9.66 -1.85 -10.53
N LEU A 318 -10.50 -0.85 -10.23
CA LEU A 318 -11.85 -0.75 -10.77
C LEU A 318 -11.83 -0.68 -12.31
N LEU A 319 -10.93 0.12 -12.89
CA LEU A 319 -10.80 0.23 -14.35
C LEU A 319 -10.39 -1.12 -14.95
N ALA A 320 -9.35 -1.73 -14.38
CA ALA A 320 -8.77 -2.94 -14.92
C ALA A 320 -9.69 -4.15 -14.77
N GLU A 321 -10.36 -4.32 -13.62
CA GLU A 321 -11.26 -5.45 -13.40
C GLU A 321 -12.64 -5.22 -14.00
N ILE A 322 -13.32 -4.10 -13.71
CA ILE A 322 -14.72 -3.92 -14.14
C ILE A 322 -14.80 -3.69 -15.66
N TYR A 323 -13.95 -2.83 -16.21
CA TYR A 323 -14.07 -2.42 -17.61
C TYR A 323 -13.29 -3.30 -18.61
N SER A 324 -12.74 -4.44 -18.17
CA SER A 324 -12.08 -5.38 -19.07
C SER A 324 -13.06 -6.32 -19.79
N SER A 325 -12.67 -6.77 -20.99
CA SER A 325 -13.48 -7.64 -21.86
C SER A 325 -13.35 -9.13 -21.59
N GLU A 326 -12.59 -9.56 -20.57
CA GLU A 326 -12.25 -10.98 -20.38
C GLU A 326 -12.38 -11.43 -18.92
N PHE A 327 -13.52 -12.03 -18.57
CA PHE A 327 -13.63 -12.86 -17.38
C PHE A 327 -13.48 -14.34 -17.71
N ALA A 328 -13.04 -15.12 -16.72
CA ALA A 328 -13.14 -16.57 -16.81
C ALA A 328 -14.62 -16.96 -16.90
N ASP A 329 -14.91 -18.09 -17.51
CA ASP A 329 -16.29 -18.56 -17.66
C ASP A 329 -16.94 -18.62 -16.27
N MET A 330 -18.00 -17.82 -16.08
CA MET A 330 -18.73 -17.80 -14.83
C MET A 330 -19.37 -19.18 -14.63
N PRO A 331 -19.22 -19.82 -13.45
CA PRO A 331 -19.83 -21.12 -13.19
C PRO A 331 -21.35 -21.04 -13.43
N GLY A 332 -21.87 -21.96 -14.25
CA GLY A 332 -23.29 -22.02 -14.61
C GLY A 332 -23.67 -21.37 -15.96
N VAL A 333 -22.73 -20.79 -16.70
CA VAL A 333 -22.98 -20.32 -18.08
C VAL A 333 -22.44 -21.35 -19.07
N ASN A 334 -23.29 -22.25 -19.56
CA ASN A 334 -22.93 -23.23 -20.58
C ASN A 334 -22.64 -22.53 -21.93
N THR A 335 -21.39 -22.17 -22.19
CA THR A 335 -20.92 -21.64 -23.49
C THR A 335 -20.43 -22.78 -24.38
N SER A 336 -21.34 -23.60 -24.89
CA SER A 336 -21.01 -24.61 -25.89
C SER A 336 -20.79 -23.99 -27.27
N GLY A 337 -19.53 -23.93 -27.71
CA GLY A 337 -19.14 -24.05 -29.13
C GLY A 337 -19.18 -22.81 -30.02
N THR A 338 -19.54 -21.63 -29.51
CA THR A 338 -19.49 -20.39 -30.30
C THR A 338 -18.58 -19.37 -29.61
N GLN A 339 -17.75 -18.69 -30.41
CA GLN A 339 -16.74 -17.70 -30.03
C GLN A 339 -17.42 -16.41 -29.50
N HIS A 340 -18.29 -16.56 -28.51
CA HIS A 340 -19.09 -15.47 -27.95
C HIS A 340 -18.16 -14.51 -27.21
N VAL A 341 -18.34 -13.22 -27.53
CA VAL A 341 -17.69 -12.12 -26.82
C VAL A 341 -18.02 -12.27 -25.34
N LYS A 342 -16.96 -12.45 -24.52
CA LYS A 342 -17.09 -12.66 -23.08
C LYS A 342 -17.82 -11.48 -22.43
N PRO A 343 -18.65 -11.74 -21.41
CA PRO A 343 -19.37 -10.68 -20.73
C PRO A 343 -18.39 -9.71 -20.05
N CYS A 344 -18.67 -8.42 -20.16
CA CYS A 344 -17.92 -7.36 -19.49
C CYS A 344 -18.75 -6.80 -18.32
N PHE A 345 -18.12 -6.23 -17.30
CA PHE A 345 -18.86 -5.53 -16.23
C PHE A 345 -18.92 -4.05 -16.53
N ARG A 346 -19.97 -3.37 -16.08
CA ARG A 346 -20.12 -1.92 -16.24
C ARG A 346 -20.76 -1.39 -14.98
N LEU A 347 -20.26 -0.25 -14.49
CA LEU A 347 -20.94 0.45 -13.42
C LEU A 347 -22.09 1.27 -14.01
N GLU A 348 -23.19 1.35 -13.26
CA GLU A 348 -24.27 2.30 -13.48
C GLU A 348 -24.65 2.96 -12.16
N TYR A 349 -25.28 4.12 -12.23
CA TYR A 349 -25.99 4.70 -11.09
C TYR A 349 -27.47 4.86 -11.45
N GLY A 350 -28.34 4.23 -10.66
CA GLY A 350 -29.75 4.09 -11.02
C GLY A 350 -29.94 3.27 -12.29
N ARG A 351 -30.20 3.93 -13.42
CA ARG A 351 -30.28 3.32 -14.77
C ARG A 351 -29.34 4.01 -15.78
N SER A 352 -28.44 4.85 -15.28
CA SER A 352 -27.54 5.66 -16.09
C SER A 352 -26.14 5.06 -16.02
N PRO A 353 -25.59 4.53 -17.12
CA PRO A 353 -24.24 3.98 -17.13
C PRO A 353 -23.20 5.02 -16.75
N ILE A 354 -22.15 4.60 -16.06
CA ILE A 354 -21.00 5.44 -15.79
C ILE A 354 -20.22 5.65 -17.10
N ARG A 355 -20.06 6.91 -17.51
CA ARG A 355 -19.28 7.29 -18.70
C ARG A 355 -17.82 7.59 -18.38
N ASP A 356 -17.55 8.05 -17.17
CA ASP A 356 -16.22 8.41 -16.70
C ASP A 356 -16.15 8.22 -15.19
N PHE A 357 -14.96 7.89 -14.71
CA PHE A 357 -14.64 8.00 -13.30
C PHE A 357 -13.14 8.24 -13.14
N GLY A 358 -12.78 8.78 -11.98
CA GLY A 358 -11.41 9.09 -11.69
C GLY A 358 -11.23 9.65 -10.30
N ILE A 359 -10.20 10.46 -10.16
CA ILE A 359 -9.77 11.01 -8.89
C ILE A 359 -9.93 12.51 -8.96
N CYS A 360 -10.47 13.10 -7.91
CA CYS A 360 -10.44 14.54 -7.73
C CYS A 360 -9.48 14.87 -6.59
N LYS A 361 -8.59 15.83 -6.85
CA LYS A 361 -7.78 16.51 -5.85
C LYS A 361 -8.42 17.85 -5.56
N GLY A 362 -8.52 18.22 -4.30
CA GLY A 362 -9.05 19.51 -3.89
C GLY A 362 -9.09 19.66 -2.39
N LYS A 363 -10.15 20.31 -1.90
CA LYS A 363 -10.24 20.71 -0.49
C LYS A 363 -11.44 20.10 0.19
N ILE A 364 -11.29 19.75 1.47
CA ILE A 364 -12.40 19.40 2.36
C ILE A 364 -12.67 20.58 3.30
N ARG A 365 -13.95 20.96 3.43
CA ARG A 365 -14.39 22.05 4.31
C ARG A 365 -15.61 21.66 5.10
N GLY A 366 -15.61 21.98 6.39
CA GLY A 366 -16.75 21.75 7.25
C GLY A 366 -17.97 22.55 6.83
N ASN A 367 -19.16 21.96 6.81
CA ASN A 367 -20.41 22.71 6.65
C ASN A 367 -21.08 22.89 8.01
N THR A 368 -21.55 21.78 8.58
CA THR A 368 -22.14 21.72 9.94
C THR A 368 -21.17 21.16 10.97
N ASN A 369 -20.11 20.47 10.53
CA ASN A 369 -19.06 19.91 11.37
C ASN A 369 -17.71 20.53 11.02
N ALA A 370 -16.88 20.85 12.00
CA ALA A 370 -15.49 21.25 11.74
C ALA A 370 -14.68 20.11 11.12
N VAL A 371 -13.78 20.49 10.20
CA VAL A 371 -12.70 19.61 9.71
C VAL A 371 -11.63 19.53 10.78
N GLN A 372 -11.19 18.32 11.12
CA GLN A 372 -10.18 18.09 12.14
C GLN A 372 -8.85 17.74 11.50
N VAL A 373 -7.76 18.35 11.95
CA VAL A 373 -6.40 18.04 11.51
C VAL A 373 -5.53 17.81 12.73
N TRP A 374 -4.70 16.77 12.68
CA TRP A 374 -3.88 16.34 13.80
C TRP A 374 -2.41 16.56 13.49
N THR A 375 -1.73 17.25 14.43
CA THR A 375 -0.28 17.43 14.43
C THR A 375 0.32 16.59 15.55
N TYR A 376 1.30 15.77 15.21
CA TYR A 376 2.00 14.88 16.13
C TYR A 376 3.35 15.49 16.49
N LYS A 377 3.52 15.89 17.74
CA LYS A 377 4.78 16.46 18.26
C LYS A 377 5.50 15.43 19.12
N ASP A 378 6.68 15.02 18.70
CA ASP A 378 7.59 14.19 19.49
C ASP A 378 8.35 15.08 20.48
N GLU A 379 8.22 14.79 21.77
CA GLU A 379 8.83 15.59 22.84
C GLU A 379 10.36 15.40 22.94
N LYS A 380 10.89 14.22 22.57
CA LYS A 380 12.34 13.96 22.62
C LYS A 380 13.07 14.66 21.49
N THR A 381 12.53 14.58 20.27
CA THR A 381 13.17 15.18 19.09
C THR A 381 12.71 16.61 18.82
N GLN A 382 11.65 17.07 19.51
CA GLN A 382 10.95 18.33 19.25
C GLN A 382 10.43 18.48 17.81
N THR A 383 10.34 17.39 17.04
CA THR A 383 9.80 17.40 15.68
C THR A 383 8.28 17.37 15.70
N SER A 384 7.63 18.13 14.81
CA SER A 384 6.18 18.10 14.61
C SER A 384 5.84 17.64 13.19
N THR A 385 4.94 16.68 13.08
CA THR A 385 4.52 16.10 11.79
C THR A 385 3.00 16.20 11.66
N THR A 386 2.52 16.69 10.52
CA THR A 386 1.10 16.67 10.16
C THR A 386 0.98 15.86 8.87
N LEU A 387 0.16 14.80 8.89
CA LEU A 387 0.08 13.85 7.77
C LEU A 387 -1.01 14.20 6.76
N THR A 388 -2.09 14.84 7.23
CA THR A 388 -3.22 15.24 6.39
C THR A 388 -3.26 16.74 6.20
N ASP A 389 -3.62 17.17 5.00
CA ASP A 389 -3.78 18.57 4.64
C ASP A 389 -5.19 18.74 4.05
N PRO A 390 -6.08 19.52 4.68
CA PRO A 390 -7.45 19.68 4.21
C PRO A 390 -7.53 20.40 2.85
N ASP A 391 -6.42 20.96 2.36
CA ASP A 391 -6.30 21.57 1.03
C ASP A 391 -5.71 20.62 -0.02
N LYS A 392 -5.30 19.42 0.40
CA LYS A 392 -4.81 18.35 -0.48
C LYS A 392 -5.57 17.06 -0.21
N TYR A 393 -6.88 17.15 -0.34
CA TYR A 393 -7.80 16.05 -0.19
C TYR A 393 -8.02 15.30 -1.51
N TYR A 394 -8.21 13.98 -1.45
CA TYR A 394 -8.39 13.13 -2.62
C TYR A 394 -9.65 12.26 -2.45
N TRP A 395 -10.48 12.22 -3.48
CA TRP A 395 -11.69 11.39 -3.50
C TRP A 395 -11.96 10.82 -4.88
N ILE A 396 -12.77 9.77 -4.94
CA ILE A 396 -13.22 9.16 -6.19
C ILE A 396 -14.47 9.90 -6.68
N TYR A 397 -14.53 10.20 -7.97
CA TYR A 397 -15.76 10.68 -8.61
C TYR A 397 -16.18 9.73 -9.72
N PHE A 398 -17.49 9.62 -9.94
CA PHE A 398 -18.11 8.92 -11.05
C PHE A 398 -19.04 9.90 -11.77
N THR A 399 -19.05 9.88 -13.09
CA THR A 399 -19.98 10.66 -13.91
C THR A 399 -20.83 9.72 -14.75
N THR A 400 -22.16 9.84 -14.66
CA THR A 400 -23.06 9.07 -15.51
C THR A 400 -23.12 9.67 -16.91
N ILE A 401 -23.60 8.91 -17.90
CA ILE A 401 -23.76 9.41 -19.27
C ILE A 401 -24.72 10.61 -19.38
N ARG A 402 -25.55 10.82 -18.35
CA ARG A 402 -26.45 11.98 -18.21
C ARG A 402 -25.79 13.19 -17.54
N GLY A 403 -24.52 13.08 -17.15
CA GLY A 403 -23.80 14.15 -16.46
C GLY A 403 -24.03 14.22 -14.95
N GLU A 404 -24.72 13.23 -14.36
CA GLU A 404 -24.86 13.15 -12.91
C GLU A 404 -23.52 12.78 -12.28
N GLU A 405 -23.15 13.47 -11.22
CA GLU A 405 -21.93 13.21 -10.46
C GLU A 405 -22.23 12.44 -9.18
N ILE A 406 -21.46 11.38 -8.94
CA ILE A 406 -21.55 10.55 -7.74
C ILE A 406 -20.17 10.46 -7.10
N VAL A 407 -20.09 10.74 -5.81
CA VAL A 407 -18.84 10.77 -5.05
C VAL A 407 -18.92 9.82 -3.86
N PRO A 408 -18.33 8.62 -3.95
CA PRO A 408 -18.04 7.81 -2.78
C PRO A 408 -16.77 8.32 -2.11
N ASP A 409 -16.92 8.88 -0.92
CA ASP A 409 -15.83 9.38 -0.10
C ASP A 409 -15.53 8.40 1.04
N CYS A 410 -14.39 7.74 0.97
CA CYS A 410 -13.94 6.73 1.93
C CYS A 410 -12.79 7.21 2.85
N CYS A 411 -12.45 8.51 2.79
CA CYS A 411 -11.29 9.07 3.48
C CYS A 411 -11.64 10.17 4.48
N SER A 412 -12.89 10.66 4.49
CA SER A 412 -13.24 11.86 5.26
C SER A 412 -13.20 11.67 6.76
N GLN A 413 -13.21 10.42 7.23
CA GLN A 413 -12.98 10.12 8.63
C GLN A 413 -11.60 10.58 9.13
N SER A 414 -10.58 10.61 8.27
CA SER A 414 -9.27 11.19 8.62
C SER A 414 -9.35 12.70 8.94
N PHE A 415 -10.48 13.34 8.65
CA PHE A 415 -10.78 14.73 8.97
C PHE A 415 -11.88 14.87 10.02
N GLY A 416 -12.14 13.80 10.78
CA GLY A 416 -13.18 13.76 11.79
C GLY A 416 -14.61 13.67 11.22
N MET A 417 -14.80 13.37 9.93
CA MET A 417 -16.13 13.18 9.37
C MET A 417 -16.54 11.71 9.49
N LEU A 418 -17.30 11.39 10.54
CA LEU A 418 -17.76 10.02 10.73
C LEU A 418 -19.09 9.76 10.01
N SER A 419 -19.04 8.90 9.00
CA SER A 419 -20.17 8.10 8.52
C SER A 419 -19.66 6.70 8.23
N LEU A 420 -20.42 5.70 8.66
CA LEU A 420 -20.11 4.30 8.42
C LEU A 420 -21.18 3.70 7.51
N VAL A 421 -20.74 2.89 6.54
CA VAL A 421 -21.62 2.05 5.73
C VAL A 421 -21.46 0.60 6.14
N ASN A 422 -22.58 -0.12 6.23
CA ASN A 422 -22.55 -1.56 6.48
C ASN A 422 -22.14 -2.32 5.21
N ALA A 423 -20.94 -2.89 5.19
CA ALA A 423 -20.43 -3.75 4.12
C ALA A 423 -20.54 -5.25 4.45
N SER A 424 -21.30 -5.67 5.48
CA SER A 424 -21.35 -7.09 5.91
C SER A 424 -21.76 -8.03 4.77
N HIS A 425 -22.79 -7.64 4.02
CA HIS A 425 -23.27 -8.37 2.84
C HIS A 425 -22.22 -8.49 1.71
N CYS A 426 -21.24 -7.60 1.65
CA CYS A 426 -20.10 -7.70 0.72
C CYS A 426 -19.03 -8.68 1.22
N VAL A 427 -18.84 -8.77 2.54
CA VAL A 427 -17.69 -9.43 3.18
C VAL A 427 -18.00 -10.86 3.62
N GLU A 428 -19.22 -11.14 4.08
CA GLU A 428 -19.64 -12.44 4.60
C GLU A 428 -19.51 -13.58 3.58
N LYS A 429 -19.59 -13.26 2.28
CA LYS A 429 -19.41 -14.23 1.20
C LYS A 429 -17.97 -14.40 0.74
N LEU A 430 -17.08 -13.50 1.14
CA LEU A 430 -15.67 -13.64 0.82
C LEU A 430 -15.08 -14.82 1.60
N PRO A 431 -14.06 -15.50 1.07
CA PRO A 431 -13.26 -16.45 1.84
C PRO A 431 -12.73 -15.80 3.12
N GLU A 432 -12.61 -16.56 4.21
CA GLU A 432 -12.19 -16.04 5.52
C GLU A 432 -10.88 -15.27 5.46
N GLN A 433 -9.93 -15.73 4.63
CA GLN A 433 -8.63 -15.09 4.43
C GLN A 433 -8.74 -13.68 3.80
N ARG A 434 -9.89 -13.36 3.20
CA ARG A 434 -10.21 -12.07 2.58
C ARG A 434 -11.04 -11.18 3.47
N ARG A 435 -11.51 -11.65 4.63
CA ARG A 435 -12.29 -10.88 5.62
C ARG A 435 -11.35 -10.17 6.58
N ILE A 436 -10.57 -9.22 6.06
CA ILE A 436 -9.46 -8.61 6.78
C ILE A 436 -9.93 -7.44 7.64
N ALA A 437 -11.08 -6.82 7.38
CA ALA A 437 -11.55 -5.67 8.16
C ALA A 437 -11.93 -6.03 9.61
N LEU A 438 -11.69 -5.09 10.55
CA LEU A 438 -12.01 -5.27 11.98
C LEU A 438 -13.53 -5.24 12.19
N SER A 439 -14.22 -4.52 11.31
CA SER A 439 -15.66 -4.38 11.28
C SER A 439 -16.13 -4.42 9.84
N ALA A 440 -17.34 -4.95 9.65
CA ALA A 440 -18.09 -4.80 8.42
C ALA A 440 -18.58 -3.35 8.21
N ARG A 441 -18.60 -2.53 9.26
CA ARG A 441 -18.91 -1.11 9.19
C ARG A 441 -17.64 -0.35 8.82
N VAL A 442 -17.64 0.20 7.61
CA VAL A 442 -16.47 0.84 7.02
C VAL A 442 -16.77 2.31 6.72
N PRO A 443 -15.76 3.20 6.76
CA PRO A 443 -15.99 4.63 6.61
C PRO A 443 -16.38 4.96 5.16
N ALA A 444 -17.54 5.56 4.98
CA ALA A 444 -17.95 6.06 3.67
C ALA A 444 -19.08 7.10 3.76
N PHE A 445 -19.03 8.05 2.84
CA PHE A 445 -20.19 8.83 2.40
C PHE A 445 -20.42 8.55 0.92
N LEU A 446 -21.68 8.44 0.50
CA LEU A 446 -22.04 8.45 -0.92
C LEU A 446 -22.80 9.73 -1.20
N TRP A 447 -22.24 10.60 -2.03
CA TRP A 447 -22.91 11.81 -2.48
C TRP A 447 -23.48 11.59 -3.85
N ALA A 448 -24.79 11.80 -3.98
CA ALA A 448 -25.48 11.80 -5.26
C ALA A 448 -26.19 13.15 -5.48
N PRO A 449 -26.69 13.40 -6.71
CA PRO A 449 -27.51 14.58 -6.97
C PRO A 449 -28.75 14.60 -6.04
N GLY A 450 -29.00 15.73 -5.38
CA GLY A 450 -30.10 15.90 -4.44
C GLY A 450 -29.74 15.67 -2.96
N ASP A 451 -28.51 15.23 -2.66
CA ASP A 451 -28.04 15.04 -1.28
C ASP A 451 -27.38 16.29 -0.68
N GLU A 452 -27.42 17.46 -1.34
CA GLU A 452 -26.65 18.66 -0.97
C GLU A 452 -26.93 19.11 0.47
N GLU A 453 -28.19 19.11 0.90
CA GLU A 453 -28.61 19.56 2.24
C GLU A 453 -28.13 18.63 3.37
N ARG A 454 -27.80 17.37 3.05
CA ARG A 454 -27.42 16.34 4.03
C ARG A 454 -25.92 16.27 4.24
N ARG A 455 -25.11 17.03 3.50
CA ARG A 455 -23.65 16.92 3.53
C ARG A 455 -23.08 17.61 4.77
N PRO A 456 -22.38 16.89 5.67
CA PRO A 456 -21.76 17.50 6.85
C PRO A 456 -20.54 18.36 6.51
N TYR A 457 -20.01 18.20 5.29
CA TYR A 457 -18.85 18.93 4.75
C TYR A 457 -19.02 19.12 3.24
N ALA A 458 -18.27 20.07 2.69
CA ALA A 458 -18.14 20.31 1.26
C ALA A 458 -16.79 19.77 0.75
N LEU A 459 -16.82 19.22 -0.47
CA LEU A 459 -15.62 18.93 -1.25
C LEU A 459 -15.54 19.97 -2.37
N ILE A 460 -14.43 20.69 -2.40
CA ILE A 460 -14.18 21.76 -3.36
C ILE A 460 -13.13 21.23 -4.34
N PRO A 461 -13.52 20.87 -5.58
CA PRO A 461 -12.60 20.30 -6.56
C PRO A 461 -11.59 21.35 -7.05
N ASP A 462 -10.30 21.01 -7.01
CA ASP A 462 -9.25 21.84 -7.63
C ASP A 462 -8.84 21.26 -8.99
N LYS A 463 -8.57 19.95 -9.05
CA LYS A 463 -8.16 19.26 -10.29
C LYS A 463 -8.77 17.86 -10.35
N ARG A 464 -9.13 17.44 -11.57
CA ARG A 464 -9.70 16.12 -11.86
C ARG A 464 -8.77 15.32 -12.75
N PHE A 465 -8.68 14.03 -12.46
CA PHE A 465 -7.85 13.06 -13.15
C PHE A 465 -8.72 11.87 -13.53
N SER A 466 -9.25 11.90 -14.76
CA SER A 466 -9.97 10.75 -15.28
C SER A 466 -9.00 9.58 -15.40
N VAL A 467 -9.38 8.45 -14.80
CA VAL A 467 -8.63 7.19 -14.92
C VAL A 467 -9.08 6.46 -16.19
N MET A 468 -10.37 6.57 -16.53
CA MET A 468 -10.97 5.89 -17.68
C MET A 468 -10.62 6.52 -19.04
N GLN A 469 -10.43 7.84 -19.09
CA GLN A 469 -10.16 8.58 -20.34
C GLN A 469 -8.66 8.78 -20.62
N LYS A 470 -7.78 7.97 -20.02
CA LYS A 470 -6.33 8.00 -20.26
C LYS A 470 -5.91 6.75 -21.04
N PRO A 471 -5.80 6.80 -22.38
CA PRO A 471 -5.54 5.60 -23.20
C PRO A 471 -4.25 4.88 -22.83
N GLN A 472 -3.19 5.61 -22.50
CA GLN A 472 -1.91 5.03 -22.05
C GLN A 472 -2.10 4.24 -20.76
N LEU A 473 -2.91 4.74 -19.82
CA LEU A 473 -3.22 4.05 -18.58
C LEU A 473 -4.06 2.79 -18.85
N CYS A 474 -5.03 2.87 -19.76
CA CYS A 474 -5.81 1.70 -20.20
C CYS A 474 -4.91 0.61 -20.82
N GLU A 475 -3.95 0.99 -21.68
CA GLU A 475 -2.94 0.07 -22.23
C GLU A 475 -2.06 -0.51 -21.11
N ALA A 476 -1.64 0.33 -20.16
CA ALA A 476 -0.78 -0.10 -19.07
C ALA A 476 -1.46 -1.11 -18.12
N LEU A 477 -2.78 -0.97 -17.92
CA LEU A 477 -3.61 -1.82 -17.05
C LEU A 477 -4.22 -3.04 -17.77
N SER A 478 -3.90 -3.24 -19.04
CA SER A 478 -4.31 -4.42 -19.83
C SER A 478 -3.72 -5.73 -19.30
N MET A 479 -2.65 -5.67 -18.52
CA MET A 479 -2.10 -6.83 -17.82
C MET A 479 -2.87 -7.06 -16.52
N ARG A 480 -3.31 -8.30 -16.30
CA ARG A 480 -4.14 -8.65 -15.14
C ARG A 480 -3.35 -8.69 -13.83
N ASN A 481 -2.10 -9.15 -13.87
CA ASN A 481 -1.30 -9.34 -12.68
C ASN A 481 -0.35 -8.15 -12.46
N PRO A 482 -0.57 -7.31 -11.42
CA PRO A 482 0.33 -6.21 -11.10
C PRO A 482 1.79 -6.65 -10.87
N HIS A 483 2.04 -7.91 -10.51
CA HIS A 483 3.41 -8.42 -10.37
C HIS A 483 4.18 -8.47 -11.68
N GLN A 484 3.50 -8.71 -12.79
CA GLN A 484 4.08 -8.84 -14.13
C GLN A 484 4.10 -7.52 -14.90
N GLU A 485 3.93 -6.39 -14.19
CA GLU A 485 4.05 -5.07 -14.80
C GLU A 485 5.44 -4.86 -15.38
N THR A 486 5.48 -4.59 -16.68
CA THR A 486 6.70 -4.19 -17.39
C THR A 486 7.16 -2.81 -16.92
N SER A 487 8.44 -2.49 -17.14
CA SER A 487 8.98 -1.16 -16.82
C SER A 487 8.22 -0.04 -17.54
N LYS A 488 7.76 -0.26 -18.79
CA LYS A 488 6.93 0.70 -19.54
C LYS A 488 5.61 0.98 -18.82
N GLN A 489 4.93 -0.07 -18.34
CA GLN A 489 3.66 0.06 -17.64
C GLN A 489 3.84 0.78 -16.30
N ARG A 490 4.90 0.42 -15.56
CA ARG A 490 5.27 1.09 -14.32
C ARG A 490 5.50 2.58 -14.52
N LEU A 491 6.19 2.98 -15.60
CA LEU A 491 6.40 4.39 -15.93
C LEU A 491 5.09 5.13 -16.21
N VAL A 492 4.16 4.54 -16.96
CA VAL A 492 2.84 5.17 -17.21
C VAL A 492 2.04 5.36 -15.92
N ILE A 493 2.07 4.37 -15.02
CA ILE A 493 1.41 4.46 -13.71
C ILE A 493 2.06 5.54 -12.85
N LEU A 494 3.40 5.60 -12.84
CA LEU A 494 4.19 6.61 -12.15
C LEU A 494 3.86 8.00 -12.67
N ASP A 495 3.89 8.21 -13.98
CA ASP A 495 3.60 9.50 -14.62
C ASP A 495 2.19 9.99 -14.26
N PHE A 496 1.19 9.10 -14.32
CA PHE A 496 -0.17 9.42 -13.89
C PHE A 496 -0.23 9.82 -12.41
N PHE A 497 0.47 9.09 -11.54
CA PHE A 497 0.48 9.36 -10.11
C PHE A 497 1.21 10.68 -9.77
N GLU A 498 2.34 10.97 -10.42
CA GLU A 498 3.07 12.23 -10.27
C GLU A 498 2.25 13.42 -10.80
N GLU A 499 1.53 13.26 -11.92
CA GLU A 499 0.60 14.24 -12.45
C GLU A 499 -0.50 14.57 -11.42
N MET A 500 -0.99 13.54 -10.71
CA MET A 500 -2.01 13.66 -9.67
C MET A 500 -1.48 14.38 -8.43
N LEU A 501 -0.32 13.96 -7.93
CA LEU A 501 0.32 14.55 -6.76
C LEU A 501 0.74 15.99 -7.02
N GLY A 502 1.19 16.31 -8.23
CA GLY A 502 1.84 17.57 -8.57
C GLY A 502 3.29 17.63 -8.05
N ARG A 503 3.90 16.47 -7.78
CA ARG A 503 5.31 16.30 -7.38
C ARG A 503 5.82 14.93 -7.83
N LYS A 504 7.13 14.74 -7.75
CA LYS A 504 7.75 13.43 -7.91
C LYS A 504 7.28 12.46 -6.83
N ALA A 505 6.97 11.23 -7.24
CA ALA A 505 6.58 10.16 -6.34
C ALA A 505 7.85 9.45 -5.86
N THR A 506 7.85 9.05 -4.61
CA THR A 506 8.93 8.22 -4.06
C THR A 506 8.77 6.78 -4.56
N GLU A 507 9.88 6.04 -4.61
CA GLU A 507 9.83 4.61 -4.98
C GLU A 507 8.90 3.82 -4.04
N HIS A 508 8.88 4.21 -2.77
CA HIS A 508 8.01 3.63 -1.76
C HIS A 508 6.52 3.76 -2.12
N GLU A 509 6.05 4.97 -2.45
CA GLU A 509 4.65 5.21 -2.85
C GLU A 509 4.25 4.40 -4.09
N VAL A 510 5.17 4.25 -5.05
CA VAL A 510 4.94 3.46 -6.27
C VAL A 510 4.78 1.97 -5.94
N ASN A 511 5.66 1.44 -5.10
CA ASN A 511 5.58 0.06 -4.63
C ASN A 511 4.29 -0.18 -3.83
N GLN A 512 3.87 0.82 -3.04
CA GLN A 512 2.63 0.78 -2.29
C GLN A 512 1.41 0.71 -3.22
N ILE A 513 1.38 1.51 -4.29
CA ILE A 513 0.30 1.47 -5.29
C ILE A 513 0.19 0.08 -5.91
N LYS A 514 1.32 -0.50 -6.32
CA LYS A 514 1.38 -1.86 -6.90
C LYS A 514 0.85 -2.91 -5.93
N ARG A 515 1.24 -2.85 -4.65
CA ARG A 515 0.77 -3.75 -3.60
C ARG A 515 -0.75 -3.62 -3.38
N TYR A 516 -1.24 -2.41 -3.19
CA TYR A 516 -2.67 -2.17 -2.97
C TYR A 516 -3.53 -2.62 -4.16
N ARG A 517 -3.04 -2.41 -5.38
CA ARG A 517 -3.72 -2.90 -6.59
C ARG A 517 -3.83 -4.42 -6.62
N LEU A 518 -2.76 -5.13 -6.26
CA LEU A 518 -2.79 -6.58 -6.19
C LEU A 518 -3.87 -7.08 -5.23
N GLU A 519 -3.88 -6.58 -3.99
CA GLU A 519 -4.85 -7.01 -2.98
C GLU A 519 -6.29 -6.66 -3.36
N ALA A 520 -6.51 -5.44 -3.87
CA ALA A 520 -7.81 -5.03 -4.35
C ALA A 520 -8.28 -5.90 -5.53
N THR A 521 -7.39 -6.24 -6.45
CA THR A 521 -7.68 -7.12 -7.59
C THR A 521 -8.10 -8.50 -7.12
N MET A 522 -7.47 -9.05 -6.08
CA MET A 522 -7.85 -10.36 -5.54
C MET A 522 -9.27 -10.36 -4.99
N VAL A 523 -9.61 -9.37 -4.14
CA VAL A 523 -10.96 -9.25 -3.57
C VAL A 523 -11.99 -9.00 -4.65
N LEU A 524 -11.72 -8.06 -5.56
CA LEU A 524 -12.66 -7.70 -6.61
C LEU A 524 -12.87 -8.86 -7.59
N ASN A 525 -11.82 -9.60 -7.93
CA ASN A 525 -11.96 -10.76 -8.80
C ASN A 525 -12.83 -11.86 -8.19
N GLU A 526 -12.69 -12.10 -6.88
CA GLU A 526 -13.52 -13.05 -6.14
C GLU A 526 -15.00 -12.64 -6.19
N VAL A 527 -15.29 -11.37 -5.90
CA VAL A 527 -16.66 -10.82 -5.95
C VAL A 527 -17.26 -10.95 -7.36
N LEU A 528 -16.51 -10.58 -8.38
CA LEU A 528 -17.01 -10.55 -9.76
C LEU A 528 -17.20 -11.97 -10.31
N SER A 529 -16.24 -12.87 -10.09
CA SER A 529 -16.26 -14.24 -10.63
C SER A 529 -17.32 -15.13 -9.98
N ASN A 530 -17.65 -14.87 -8.72
CA ASN A 530 -18.74 -15.58 -8.03
C ASN A 530 -20.08 -14.84 -8.10
N GLY A 531 -20.12 -13.63 -8.67
CA GLY A 531 -21.36 -12.87 -8.84
C GLY A 531 -22.00 -12.40 -7.53
N TYR A 532 -21.23 -12.29 -6.43
CA TYR A 532 -21.76 -11.94 -5.10
C TYR A 532 -22.55 -10.62 -5.10
N TRP A 533 -22.14 -9.68 -5.94
CA TRP A 533 -22.75 -8.35 -6.08
C TRP A 533 -24.22 -8.36 -6.52
N ARG A 534 -24.70 -9.47 -7.10
CA ARG A 534 -26.09 -9.58 -7.59
C ARG A 534 -27.14 -9.60 -6.49
N GLU A 535 -26.73 -9.97 -5.28
CA GLU A 535 -27.62 -10.11 -4.12
C GLU A 535 -27.53 -8.91 -3.18
N TRP A 536 -26.72 -7.91 -3.50
CA TRP A 536 -26.52 -6.75 -2.63
C TRP A 536 -27.71 -5.79 -2.72
N GLY A 537 -28.22 -5.40 -1.55
CA GLY A 537 -29.30 -4.43 -1.40
C GLY A 537 -28.80 -3.01 -1.15
N ILE A 538 -29.74 -2.12 -0.81
CA ILE A 538 -29.39 -0.79 -0.28
C ILE A 538 -28.63 -1.00 1.03
N PRO A 539 -27.39 -0.51 1.16
CA PRO A 539 -26.64 -0.66 2.39
C PRO A 539 -27.22 0.23 3.49
N GLU A 540 -27.11 -0.23 4.73
CA GLU A 540 -27.38 0.60 5.90
C GLU A 540 -26.26 1.64 6.06
N VAL A 541 -26.65 2.89 6.30
CA VAL A 541 -25.74 4.02 6.55
C VAL A 541 -25.97 4.54 7.95
N TYR A 542 -24.88 4.72 8.69
CA TYR A 542 -24.91 5.19 10.04
C TYR A 542 -24.18 6.54 10.17
N ASN A 543 -24.97 7.59 10.38
CA ASN A 543 -24.51 8.99 10.39
C ASN A 543 -24.19 9.54 11.79
N ARG A 544 -24.31 8.73 12.85
CA ARG A 544 -23.94 9.13 14.21
C ARG A 544 -22.54 8.64 14.55
N ASP A 545 -21.98 9.10 15.67
CA ASP A 545 -20.85 8.44 16.35
C ASP A 545 -21.29 7.06 16.84
N CYS A 546 -21.55 6.16 15.88
CA CYS A 546 -21.97 4.77 16.10
C CYS A 546 -20.86 3.97 16.74
N LEU A 547 -19.65 4.53 16.80
CA LEU A 547 -18.61 4.06 17.67
C LEU A 547 -19.15 3.90 19.10
N ASP A 548 -19.98 4.82 19.62
CA ASP A 548 -20.52 4.69 20.98
C ASP A 548 -21.49 3.49 21.11
N GLU A 549 -22.24 3.14 20.06
CA GLU A 549 -23.13 1.97 20.02
C GLU A 549 -22.40 0.66 19.70
N GLU A 550 -21.44 0.68 18.77
CA GLU A 550 -20.60 -0.44 18.37
C GLU A 550 -19.61 -0.82 19.49
N PHE A 551 -19.16 0.14 20.29
CA PHE A 551 -18.44 -0.12 21.54
C PHE A 551 -19.35 -0.70 22.63
N GLY A 552 -20.65 -0.37 22.63
CA GLY A 552 -21.66 -1.11 23.39
C GLY A 552 -21.71 -2.59 22.97
N TYR A 553 -21.61 -2.87 21.67
CA TYR A 553 -21.53 -4.24 21.14
C TYR A 553 -20.21 -4.95 21.50
N MET A 554 -19.08 -4.24 21.55
CA MET A 554 -17.79 -4.78 22.03
C MET A 554 -17.77 -5.02 23.55
N LYS A 555 -18.44 -4.18 24.35
CA LYS A 555 -18.73 -4.47 25.77
C LYS A 555 -19.56 -5.75 25.91
N ASN A 556 -20.52 -5.96 25.01
CA ASN A 556 -21.25 -7.23 24.93
C ASN A 556 -20.37 -8.39 24.43
N TYR A 557 -19.42 -8.17 23.53
CA TYR A 557 -18.46 -9.20 23.10
C TYR A 557 -17.59 -9.69 24.27
N GLN A 558 -17.13 -8.80 25.15
CA GLN A 558 -16.47 -9.19 26.40
C GLN A 558 -17.39 -9.97 27.34
N THR A 559 -18.69 -9.71 27.32
CA THR A 559 -19.70 -10.41 28.13
C THR A 559 -20.04 -11.80 27.54
N LEU A 560 -20.12 -11.90 26.21
CA LEU A 560 -20.27 -13.15 25.45
C LEU A 560 -19.05 -14.07 25.59
N VAL A 561 -17.84 -13.50 25.58
CA VAL A 561 -16.59 -14.25 25.77
C VAL A 561 -16.40 -14.68 27.24
N ARG A 562 -16.93 -13.94 28.22
CA ARG A 562 -16.90 -14.33 29.65
C ARG A 562 -18.03 -15.29 30.06
N GLY A 563 -19.14 -15.35 29.31
CA GLY A 563 -20.31 -16.17 29.62
C GLY A 563 -20.44 -17.48 28.83
N ALA A 564 -19.67 -17.66 27.75
CA ALA A 564 -19.65 -18.91 27.01
C ALA A 564 -18.64 -19.90 27.65
N PRO A 565 -19.03 -21.13 28.03
CA PRO A 565 -18.06 -22.14 28.44
C PRO A 565 -17.10 -22.38 27.27
N ALA A 566 -15.81 -22.23 27.53
CA ALA A 566 -14.76 -22.44 26.55
C ALA A 566 -14.91 -23.81 25.89
N LYS A 567 -15.41 -23.87 24.65
CA LYS A 567 -15.17 -25.02 23.80
C LYS A 567 -13.73 -24.89 23.30
N PRO A 568 -12.89 -25.91 23.49
CA PRO A 568 -11.52 -25.87 22.99
C PRO A 568 -11.58 -25.79 21.46
N VAL A 569 -11.14 -24.65 20.93
CA VAL A 569 -10.79 -24.54 19.52
C VAL A 569 -9.47 -25.29 19.35
N PHE A 570 -9.47 -26.25 18.44
CA PHE A 570 -8.41 -27.20 18.16
C PHE A 570 -7.01 -26.57 18.10
N GLY A 571 -6.03 -27.30 18.63
CA GLY A 571 -4.68 -26.85 18.91
C GLY A 571 -3.83 -26.51 17.68
N MET A 572 -3.00 -25.49 17.85
CA MET A 572 -1.73 -25.39 17.14
C MET A 572 -0.75 -26.31 17.86
N VAL A 573 -0.29 -27.36 17.16
CA VAL A 573 0.91 -28.10 17.57
C VAL A 573 2.10 -27.20 17.27
N VAL A 574 2.90 -26.98 18.32
CA VAL A 574 4.20 -26.28 18.30
C VAL A 574 5.20 -27.05 17.46
#